data_AF-A0A945L4H9-F1
#
_entry.id   AF-A0A945L4H9-F1
#
_cell.length_a   1.000
_cell.length_b   1.000
_cell.length_c   1.000
_cell.angle_alpha   90.00
_cell.angle_beta   90.00
_cell.angle_gamma   90.00
#
_symmetry.space_group_name_H-M   'P 1'
#
loop_
_entity.id
_entity.type
_entity.pdbx_description
1 polymer ?
#
loop_
_entity_poly.entity_id
_entity_poly.type
_entity_poly.pdbx_seq_one_letter_code
_entity_poly.pdbx_strand_id
1 'polypeptide(L)'
;MERKSWGKSEQSKHQQANFICLAHNLCVLLESKLDSDEGIVDGKALAKQEKRKREDSRQANQAGRMMNALVQACRLLTQRSCQFIRWLRLAIDYNTPERGCRAAKTVDGQIFSMI
;
A
#
# COMPACT_ATOMS: atom_id res chain seq x y z
N MET A 1 29.32 -2.16 8.95
CA MET A 1 27.94 -1.86 9.40
C MET A 1 27.32 -0.87 8.43
N GLU A 2 26.31 -1.29 7.68
CA GLU A 2 25.54 -0.39 6.81
C GLU A 2 24.76 0.60 7.70
N ARG A 3 25.05 1.90 7.58
CA ARG A 3 24.33 2.93 8.34
C ARG A 3 22.93 3.06 7.75
N LYS A 4 21.88 3.07 8.58
CA LYS A 4 20.53 3.47 8.13
C LYS A 4 20.65 4.80 7.38
N SER A 5 20.12 4.88 6.16
CA SER A 5 20.22 6.07 5.29
C SER A 5 19.53 7.31 5.86
N TRP A 6 18.77 7.17 6.94
CA TRP A 6 18.08 8.25 7.63
C TRP A 6 18.88 8.70 8.86
N GLY A 7 19.01 10.02 9.02
CA GLY A 7 19.66 10.63 10.18
C GLY A 7 18.96 10.29 11.50
N LYS A 8 19.71 10.30 12.60
CA LYS A 8 19.19 10.03 13.97
C LYS A 8 18.70 11.28 14.69
N SER A 9 18.86 12.47 14.11
CA SER A 9 18.45 13.72 14.73
C SER A 9 16.92 13.84 14.79
N GLU A 10 16.41 14.61 15.74
CA GLU A 10 14.97 14.89 15.84
C GLU A 10 14.43 15.53 14.56
N GLN A 11 15.20 16.40 13.91
CA GLN A 11 14.83 16.99 12.63
C GLN A 11 14.69 15.93 11.51
N SER A 12 15.61 14.98 11.43
CA SER A 12 15.51 13.88 10.46
C SER A 12 14.29 13.00 10.71
N LYS A 13 13.92 12.75 11.97
CA LYS A 13 12.71 12.00 12.33
C LYS A 13 11.43 12.75 11.91
N HIS A 14 11.35 14.06 12.13
CA HIS A 14 10.22 14.87 11.69
C HIS A 14 10.06 14.87 10.17
N GLN A 15 11.16 15.03 9.44
CA GLN A 15 11.15 14.95 7.97
C GLN A 15 10.71 13.57 7.49
N GLN A 16 11.21 12.50 8.13
CA GLN A 16 10.79 11.14 7.82
C GLN A 16 9.28 10.95 8.01
N ALA A 17 8.72 11.43 9.12
CA ALA A 17 7.30 11.36 9.39
C ALA A 17 6.49 12.10 8.30
N ASN A 18 6.91 13.32 7.94
CA ASN A 18 6.26 14.09 6.88
C ASN A 18 6.28 13.37 5.52
N PHE A 19 7.42 12.79 5.14
CA PHE A 19 7.52 12.03 3.88
C PHE A 19 6.65 10.76 3.90
N ILE A 20 6.57 10.06 5.03
CA ILE A 20 5.68 8.91 5.18
C ILE A 20 4.21 9.34 5.00
N CYS A 21 3.79 10.43 5.63
CA CYS A 21 2.45 10.97 5.50
C CYS A 21 2.14 11.39 4.05
N LEU A 22 3.06 12.10 3.40
CA LEU A 22 2.89 12.50 1.99
C LEU A 22 2.80 11.29 1.07
N ALA A 23 3.71 10.32 1.20
CA ALA A 23 3.69 9.10 0.40
C ALA A 23 2.40 8.32 0.59
N HIS A 24 1.90 8.25 1.83
CA HIS A 24 0.61 7.61 2.12
C HIS A 24 -0.54 8.33 1.42
N ASN A 25 -0.64 9.66 1.55
CA ASN A 25 -1.70 10.43 0.91
C ASN A 25 -1.69 10.28 -0.61
N LEU A 26 -0.50 10.30 -1.23
CA LEU A 26 -0.36 10.06 -2.67
C LEU A 26 -0.80 8.66 -3.07
N CYS A 27 -0.50 7.63 -2.25
CA CYS A 27 -1.01 6.28 -2.47
C CYS A 27 -2.54 6.24 -2.46
N VAL A 28 -3.19 6.95 -1.52
CA VAL A 28 -4.66 7.02 -1.45
C VAL A 28 -5.24 7.64 -2.71
N LEU A 29 -4.67 8.76 -3.17
CA LEU A 29 -5.12 9.44 -4.39
C LEU A 29 -4.91 8.56 -5.62
N LEU A 30 -3.78 7.85 -5.71
CA LEU A 30 -3.48 6.96 -6.81
C LEU A 30 -4.47 5.79 -6.87
N GLU A 31 -4.75 5.13 -5.75
CA GLU A 31 -5.75 4.06 -5.70
C GLU A 31 -7.14 4.56 -6.10
N SER A 32 -7.54 5.74 -5.61
CA SER A 32 -8.82 6.33 -5.99
C SER A 32 -8.90 6.59 -7.50
N LYS A 33 -7.80 7.05 -8.10
CA LYS A 33 -7.71 7.29 -9.54
C LYS A 33 -7.72 5.99 -10.35
N LEU A 34 -7.00 4.97 -9.90
CA LEU A 34 -6.99 3.65 -10.53
C LEU A 34 -8.37 2.99 -10.51
N ASP A 35 -9.11 3.17 -9.42
CA ASP A 35 -10.49 2.69 -9.29
C ASP A 35 -11.44 3.48 -10.22
N SER A 36 -11.38 4.82 -10.21
CA SER A 36 -12.29 5.66 -11.00
C SER A 36 -12.05 5.62 -12.50
N ASP A 37 -10.78 5.64 -12.92
CA ASP A 37 -10.42 5.85 -14.32
C ASP A 37 -10.19 4.52 -15.05
N GLU A 38 -9.62 3.52 -14.37
CA GLU A 38 -9.19 2.24 -14.97
C GLU A 38 -9.96 1.03 -14.41
N GLY A 39 -10.76 1.20 -13.35
CA GLY A 39 -11.47 0.10 -12.67
C GLY A 39 -10.56 -0.92 -11.99
N ILE A 40 -9.29 -0.57 -11.73
CA ILE A 40 -8.30 -1.48 -11.17
C ILE A 40 -8.38 -1.47 -9.65
N VAL A 41 -8.81 -2.60 -9.08
CA VAL A 41 -8.95 -2.77 -7.62
C VAL A 41 -8.32 -4.06 -7.11
N ASP A 42 -7.72 -3.99 -5.91
CA ASP A 42 -7.20 -5.18 -5.20
C ASP A 42 -8.36 -5.95 -4.55
N GLY A 43 -9.09 -6.73 -5.34
CA GLY A 43 -10.24 -7.52 -4.88
C GLY A 43 -9.91 -8.49 -3.73
N LYS A 44 -8.67 -8.98 -3.64
CA LYS A 44 -8.24 -9.86 -2.54
C LYS A 44 -8.13 -9.09 -1.22
N ALA A 45 -7.54 -7.89 -1.25
CA ALA A 45 -7.48 -7.03 -0.08
C ALA A 45 -8.89 -6.61 0.37
N LEU A 46 -9.77 -6.28 -0.58
CA LEU A 46 -11.16 -5.92 -0.28
C LEU A 46 -11.93 -7.07 0.37
N ALA A 47 -11.84 -8.29 -0.19
CA ALA A 47 -12.50 -9.46 0.37
C ALA A 47 -12.00 -9.79 1.79
N LYS A 48 -10.69 -9.64 2.04
CA LYS A 48 -10.10 -9.86 3.37
C LYS A 48 -10.61 -8.82 4.38
N GLN A 49 -10.69 -7.55 3.98
CA GLN A 49 -11.21 -6.49 4.83
C GLN A 49 -12.69 -6.71 5.17
N GLU A 50 -13.48 -7.05 4.16
CA GLU A 50 -14.90 -7.31 4.33
C GLU A 50 -15.16 -8.53 5.22
N LYS A 51 -14.36 -9.59 5.09
CA LYS A 51 -14.40 -10.74 6.00
C LYS A 51 -14.16 -10.34 7.46
N ARG A 52 -13.18 -9.46 7.72
CA ARG A 52 -12.92 -8.95 9.08
C ARG A 52 -14.09 -8.13 9.61
N LYS A 53 -14.63 -7.22 8.80
CA LYS A 53 -15.79 -6.40 9.17
C LYS A 53 -17.01 -7.25 9.53
N ARG A 54 -17.26 -8.34 8.81
CA ARG A 54 -18.34 -9.29 9.13
C ARG A 54 -18.10 -10.03 10.44
N GLU A 55 -16.86 -10.44 10.69
CA GLU A 55 -16.49 -11.11 11.93
C GLU A 55 -16.64 -10.16 13.14
N ASP A 56 -16.13 -8.93 13.02
CA ASP A 56 -16.27 -7.90 14.05
C ASP A 56 -17.74 -7.58 14.34
N SER A 57 -18.57 -7.49 13.29
CA SER A 57 -20.02 -7.31 13.41
C SER A 57 -20.69 -8.48 14.13
N ARG A 58 -20.31 -9.71 13.79
CA ARG A 58 -20.82 -10.92 14.46
C ARG A 58 -20.47 -10.91 15.95
N GLN A 59 -19.21 -10.59 16.30
CA GLN A 59 -18.76 -10.53 17.69
C GLN A 59 -19.45 -9.42 18.48
N ALA A 60 -19.65 -8.24 17.86
CA ALA A 60 -20.38 -7.14 18.46
C ALA A 60 -21.84 -7.53 18.78
N ASN A 61 -22.53 -8.13 17.79
CA ASN A 61 -23.90 -8.61 17.96
C ASN A 61 -24.01 -9.69 19.04
N GLN A 62 -23.08 -10.66 19.09
CA GLN A 62 -23.02 -11.67 20.14
C GLN A 62 -22.82 -11.07 21.53
N ALA A 63 -22.06 -9.97 21.63
CA ALA A 63 -21.85 -9.22 22.86
C ALA A 63 -22.98 -8.22 23.18
N GLY A 64 -24.08 -8.21 22.42
CA GLY A 64 -25.20 -7.27 22.59
C GLY A 64 -24.85 -5.81 22.29
N ARG A 65 -23.75 -5.56 21.58
CA ARG A 65 -23.25 -4.23 21.26
C ARG A 65 -23.45 -3.92 19.78
N MET A 66 -23.80 -2.67 19.48
CA MET A 66 -23.81 -2.17 18.10
C MET A 66 -22.41 -1.76 17.67
N MET A 67 -22.01 -2.16 16.47
CA MET A 67 -20.72 -1.78 15.90
C MET A 67 -20.72 -0.30 15.50
N ASN A 68 -19.68 0.44 15.87
CA ASN A 68 -19.57 1.87 15.60
C ASN A 68 -19.70 2.17 14.08
N ALA A 69 -20.64 3.04 13.72
CA ALA A 69 -20.90 3.42 12.34
C ALA A 69 -19.68 4.01 11.62
N LEU A 70 -18.80 4.72 12.34
CA LEU A 70 -17.55 5.24 11.79
C LEU A 70 -16.56 4.12 11.47
N VAL A 71 -16.48 3.08 12.30
CA VAL A 71 -15.63 1.90 12.02
C VAL A 71 -16.19 1.11 10.82
N GLN A 72 -17.51 1.15 10.63
CA GLN A 72 -18.16 0.55 9.46
C GLN A 72 -17.93 1.34 8.17
N ALA A 73 -18.01 2.67 8.25
CA ALA A 73 -17.92 3.57 7.10
C ALA A 73 -16.46 3.85 6.70
N CYS A 74 -15.59 4.06 7.68
CA CYS A 74 -14.17 4.26 7.43
C CYS A 74 -13.50 2.91 7.19
N ARG A 75 -13.32 2.54 5.92
CA ARG A 75 -12.24 1.63 5.55
C ARG A 75 -10.97 2.19 6.19
N LEU A 76 -10.26 1.40 6.99
CA LEU A 76 -9.01 1.78 7.64
C LEU A 76 -8.08 2.47 6.63
N LEU A 77 -8.17 3.80 6.58
CA LEU A 77 -7.49 4.65 5.59
C LEU A 77 -5.97 4.43 5.70
N THR A 78 -5.52 4.05 6.89
CA THR A 78 -4.13 3.84 7.28
C THR A 78 -3.52 2.52 6.84
N GLN A 79 -4.28 1.47 6.50
CA GLN A 79 -3.71 0.16 6.15
C GLN A 79 -3.87 -0.16 4.67
N ARG A 80 -2.77 -0.14 3.91
CA ARG A 80 -2.70 -0.55 2.50
C ARG A 80 -2.09 -1.93 2.33
N SER A 81 -2.41 -2.59 1.23
CA SER A 81 -1.87 -3.93 0.96
C SER A 81 -0.37 -3.83 0.66
N CYS A 82 0.44 -4.71 1.26
CA CYS A 82 1.87 -4.76 0.93
C CYS A 82 2.11 -5.11 -0.54
N GLN A 83 1.13 -5.74 -1.20
CA GLN A 83 1.16 -6.04 -2.63
C GLN A 83 1.11 -4.75 -3.45
N PHE A 84 0.20 -3.82 -3.11
CA PHE A 84 0.12 -2.51 -3.75
C PHE A 84 1.44 -1.73 -3.62
N ILE A 85 2.01 -1.66 -2.42
CA ILE A 85 3.28 -0.95 -2.19
C ILE A 85 4.44 -1.58 -2.99
N ARG A 86 4.49 -2.92 -3.09
CA ARG A 86 5.50 -3.62 -3.89
C ARG A 86 5.33 -3.36 -5.37
N TRP A 87 4.09 -3.39 -5.87
CA TRP A 87 3.78 -3.11 -7.26
C TRP A 87 4.14 -1.67 -7.63
N LEU A 88 3.76 -0.70 -6.78
CA LEU A 88 4.10 0.71 -6.97
C LEU A 88 5.62 0.92 -7.00
N ARG A 89 6.35 0.27 -6.09
CA ARG A 89 7.82 0.34 -6.08
C ARG A 89 8.42 -0.23 -7.37
N LEU A 90 7.94 -1.38 -7.84
CA LEU A 90 8.39 -1.97 -9.11
C LEU A 90 8.11 -1.04 -10.29
N ALA A 91 6.93 -0.43 -10.34
CA ALA A 91 6.56 0.51 -11.39
C ALA A 91 7.46 1.76 -11.39
N ILE A 92 7.76 2.32 -10.21
CA ILE A 92 8.69 3.46 -10.07
C ILE A 92 10.10 3.05 -10.49
N ASP A 93 10.61 1.91 -10.01
CA ASP A 93 11.95 1.44 -10.34
C ASP A 93 12.10 1.13 -11.84
N TYR A 94 11.04 0.63 -12.51
CA TYR A 94 11.02 0.43 -13.97
C TYR A 94 11.06 1.74 -14.77
N ASN A 95 10.32 2.76 -14.30
CA ASN A 95 10.25 4.07 -14.96
C ASN A 95 11.45 4.99 -14.63
N THR A 96 12.37 4.56 -13.76
CA THR A 96 13.54 5.33 -13.36
C THR A 96 14.80 4.80 -14.09
N PRO A 97 15.23 5.42 -15.20
CA PRO A 97 16.28 4.88 -16.07
C PRO A 97 17.64 4.71 -15.36
N GLU A 98 17.97 5.54 -14.37
CA GLU A 98 19.26 5.45 -13.66
C GLU A 98 19.43 4.19 -12.77
N ARG A 99 18.41 3.34 -12.62
CA ARG A 99 18.50 2.08 -11.84
C ARG A 99 18.48 0.80 -12.67
N GLY A 100 18.22 0.89 -13.98
CA GLY A 100 18.29 -0.26 -14.91
C GLY A 100 19.64 -0.98 -14.88
N CYS A 101 20.73 -0.28 -14.54
CA CYS A 101 22.06 -0.86 -14.42
C CYS A 101 22.29 -1.74 -13.17
N ARG A 102 21.44 -1.69 -12.14
CA ARG A 102 21.60 -2.51 -10.92
C ARG A 102 20.76 -3.78 -10.91
N ALA A 103 19.69 -3.84 -11.71
CA ALA A 103 18.85 -5.04 -11.82
C ALA A 103 19.38 -6.04 -12.87
N ALA A 104 20.36 -5.66 -13.70
CA ALA A 104 20.96 -6.51 -14.73
C ALA A 104 22.00 -7.53 -14.19
N LYS A 105 21.87 -7.98 -12.94
CA LYS A 105 22.63 -9.12 -12.43
C LYS A 105 21.66 -10.12 -11.80
N THR A 106 21.56 -11.28 -12.44
CA THR A 106 20.79 -12.49 -12.05
C THR A 106 19.31 -12.34 -12.43
N VAL A 107 18.71 -13.06 -13.38
CA VAL A 107 18.90 -14.45 -13.83
C VAL A 107 18.43 -14.58 -15.29
N ASP A 108 18.98 -15.56 -15.97
CA ASP A 108 18.85 -15.85 -17.39
C ASP A 108 17.43 -15.84 -17.97
N GLY A 109 17.32 -15.12 -19.09
CA GLY A 109 16.56 -15.49 -20.29
C GLY A 109 15.15 -16.04 -20.12
N GLN A 110 14.15 -15.16 -20.25
CA GLN A 110 13.14 -15.24 -21.31
C GLN A 110 12.16 -14.08 -21.22
N ILE A 111 12.14 -13.26 -22.27
CA ILE A 111 11.12 -12.25 -22.53
C ILE A 111 9.91 -12.99 -23.10
N PHE A 112 8.75 -12.92 -22.44
CA PHE A 112 7.47 -13.12 -23.10
C PHE A 112 6.73 -11.78 -23.15
N SER A 113 6.74 -11.21 -24.35
CA SER A 113 5.82 -10.18 -24.82
C SER A 113 4.57 -10.86 -25.35
N MET A 114 3.38 -10.48 -24.87
CA MET A 114 2.20 -10.27 -25.71
C MET A 114 1.02 -9.80 -24.87
N ILE A 115 0.37 -8.74 -25.36
CA ILE A 115 -1.08 -8.58 -25.55
C ILE A 115 -1.96 -9.56 -24.78
#